data_AF-A0A1Q7VPC6-F1
#
_entry.id   AF-A0A1Q7VPC6-F1
#
_cell.length_a   1.000
_cell.length_b   1.000
_cell.length_c   1.000
_cell.angle_alpha   90.00
_cell.angle_beta   90.00
_cell.angle_gamma   90.00
#
_symmetry.space_group_name_H-M   'P 1'
#
loop_
_entity.id
_entity.type
_entity.pdbx_description
1 polymer ?
#
loop_
_entity_poly.entity_id
_entity_poly.type
_entity_poly.pdbx_seq_one_letter_code
_entity_poly.pdbx_strand_id
1 'polypeptide(L)'
;MTFTADAGDAQFGPWNPGIQSQIPAHLRHYCTIFRPENVFTSLADAEEMRDLTGLEFTELVTFQPRRLALHEVLIRVTADLSVPDGSRIEDLGINFRQMTGVLLNRCIEPRMSEIDAIYDAAKRRLSEIVTNELVGLDAAAADSTSALPTAKREFLRFFKRAHAPAVVTGSDARDPLQLIATWGAKAHSLPAGAEQAAYRALSTVVSALLIRHGSVWGSRQLIASLVTDMACNHFGSDEIGRLIEPWMIHAAKIEGYSLLPRQEQPVVMNTKGPSASGKSTLRPLQKTLAGDIGVTWSEFALISPDIWRKQLVDYDSLGPVFRYAASFTGEELQIIDQKLDRYMARKAGRGDMSHLLIDRFRFDSFAPDSNEAGSNLLTRFGQIVYLFFVITPPASLVERAWNRGLEFGRYKAVDDTLAHSVVAYSGMPQLFFTWIQRTDKRVYFEFLDNSVRLGERPRTIAFGWNDTLNVLDVKCALDVERYRRVDVNATAPELLYSDQSVLAPENNTGFLKQCIDKFREINIADQDSGRIYLRIVSGKPVWADREALERAASNPDTRAGVLAMAPAAFDRALAAPDRPMHLSEIAGAKQARTLGRWGTSG
;
A
#
# COMPACT_ATOMS: atom_id res chain seq x y z
N MET A 1 25.67 -9.66 12.97
CA MET A 1 25.92 -11.09 13.30
C MET A 1 25.71 -11.99 12.09
N THR A 2 26.38 -13.13 11.97
CA THR A 2 26.09 -14.13 10.94
C THR A 2 24.75 -14.81 11.24
N PHE A 3 23.72 -14.50 10.46
CA PHE A 3 22.37 -15.11 10.50
C PHE A 3 22.36 -16.64 10.25
N THR A 4 23.54 -17.27 10.18
CA THR A 4 23.77 -18.67 9.88
C THR A 4 23.52 -19.62 11.06
N ALA A 5 23.31 -19.11 12.28
CA ALA A 5 23.01 -19.95 13.44
C ALA A 5 21.62 -20.63 13.33
N ASP A 6 20.64 -19.97 12.72
CA ASP A 6 19.28 -20.49 12.55
C ASP A 6 19.19 -21.62 11.53
N ALA A 7 20.09 -21.68 10.55
CA ALA A 7 20.11 -22.76 9.57
C ALA A 7 20.49 -24.12 10.18
N GLY A 8 21.04 -24.13 11.40
CA GLY A 8 21.44 -25.33 12.13
C GLY A 8 20.53 -25.72 13.31
N ASP A 9 19.51 -24.91 13.64
CA ASP A 9 18.56 -25.21 14.72
C ASP A 9 17.32 -25.91 14.15
N ALA A 10 17.20 -27.21 14.41
CA ALA A 10 16.13 -28.07 13.89
C ALA A 10 14.71 -27.65 14.33
N GLN A 11 14.58 -26.70 15.27
CA GLN A 11 13.29 -26.18 15.72
C GLN A 11 12.64 -25.19 14.72
N PHE A 12 13.44 -24.50 13.90
CA PHE A 12 12.96 -23.41 13.06
C PHE A 12 13.02 -23.73 11.57
N GLY A 13 12.04 -23.19 10.84
CA GLY A 13 11.94 -23.42 9.41
C GLY A 13 10.89 -22.54 8.76
N PRO A 14 10.62 -22.73 7.46
CA PRO A 14 9.74 -21.85 6.70
C PRO A 14 8.32 -21.76 7.28
N TRP A 15 7.80 -22.88 7.76
CA TRP A 15 6.48 -22.96 8.38
C TRP A 15 6.47 -22.80 9.90
N ASN A 16 7.65 -22.54 10.51
CA ASN A 16 7.80 -22.19 11.92
C ASN A 16 8.99 -21.23 12.10
N PRO A 17 8.83 -19.93 11.76
CA PRO A 17 9.92 -18.97 11.81
C PRO A 17 10.27 -18.51 13.23
N GLY A 18 9.58 -19.02 14.26
CA GLY A 18 9.79 -18.62 15.66
C GLY A 18 9.24 -17.24 16.03
N ILE A 19 8.35 -16.68 15.20
CA ILE A 19 7.69 -15.39 15.45
C ILE A 19 6.19 -15.49 15.17
N GLN A 20 5.42 -14.65 15.86
CA GLN A 20 3.97 -14.51 15.70
C GLN A 20 3.66 -13.20 14.96
N SER A 21 2.54 -13.15 14.23
CA SER A 21 2.06 -11.92 13.58
C SER A 21 1.82 -10.81 14.61
N GLN A 22 1.11 -11.13 15.69
CA GLN A 22 0.94 -10.21 16.81
C GLN A 22 2.18 -10.22 17.70
N ILE A 23 2.75 -9.04 17.94
CA ILE A 23 3.92 -8.89 18.82
C ILE A 23 3.50 -9.24 20.27
N PRO A 24 4.18 -10.19 20.93
CA PRO A 24 3.91 -10.52 22.33
C PRO A 24 3.99 -9.30 23.25
N ALA A 25 3.12 -9.22 24.26
CA ALA A 25 3.02 -8.05 25.14
C ALA A 25 4.36 -7.67 25.79
N HIS A 26 5.12 -8.66 26.26
CA HIS A 26 6.44 -8.46 26.86
C HIS A 26 7.50 -7.93 25.89
N LEU A 27 7.26 -7.97 24.57
CA LEU A 27 8.16 -7.45 23.55
C LEU A 27 7.73 -6.09 22.97
N ARG A 28 6.55 -5.56 23.33
CA ARG A 28 6.04 -4.30 22.76
C ARG A 28 6.98 -3.13 22.97
N HIS A 29 7.69 -3.07 24.09
CA HIS A 29 8.64 -2.00 24.38
C HIS A 29 9.80 -1.90 23.37
N TYR A 30 10.05 -2.94 22.56
CA TYR A 30 11.01 -2.89 21.44
C TYR A 30 10.45 -2.18 20.20
N CYS A 31 9.12 -2.04 20.08
CA CYS A 31 8.53 -1.31 18.96
C CYS A 31 9.02 0.13 18.98
N THR A 32 9.48 0.59 17.82
CA THR A 32 10.07 1.93 17.62
C THR A 32 9.17 3.07 18.07
N ILE A 33 7.84 2.90 17.99
CA ILE A 33 6.86 3.88 18.45
C ILE A 33 6.70 3.96 19.98
N PHE A 34 7.33 3.07 20.75
CA PHE A 34 7.31 3.07 22.22
C PHE A 34 8.68 3.28 22.84
N ARG A 35 9.72 3.45 22.02
CA ARG A 35 11.09 3.67 22.51
C ARG A 35 11.24 5.11 23.03
N PRO A 36 11.73 5.31 24.27
CA PRO A 36 11.78 6.62 24.92
C PRO A 36 12.71 7.63 24.23
N GLU A 37 13.60 7.19 23.35
CA GLU A 37 14.42 8.05 22.49
C GLU A 37 13.69 8.54 21.23
N ASN A 38 12.54 7.94 20.89
CA ASN A 38 11.78 8.24 19.67
C ASN A 38 10.50 9.03 19.95
N VAL A 39 9.86 8.79 21.10
CA VAL A 39 8.56 9.34 21.46
C VAL A 39 8.57 9.98 22.84
N PHE A 40 7.62 10.88 23.08
CA PHE A 40 7.31 11.43 24.41
C PHE A 40 6.33 10.55 25.18
N THR A 41 5.47 9.82 24.47
CA THR A 41 4.44 8.94 25.06
C THR A 41 5.06 7.63 25.53
N SER A 42 4.88 7.25 26.79
CA SER A 42 5.31 5.94 27.26
C SER A 42 4.36 4.83 26.78
N LEU A 43 4.81 3.57 26.77
CA LEU A 43 3.94 2.44 26.43
C LEU A 43 2.73 2.35 27.37
N ALA A 44 2.93 2.59 28.67
CA ALA A 44 1.84 2.55 29.65
C ALA A 44 0.79 3.62 29.35
N ASP A 45 1.22 4.86 29.08
CA ASP A 45 0.30 5.95 28.73
C ASP A 45 -0.44 5.64 27.42
N ALA A 46 0.24 5.09 26.42
CA ALA A 46 -0.37 4.71 25.15
C ALA A 46 -1.43 3.61 25.32
N GLU A 47 -1.18 2.62 26.18
CA GLU A 47 -2.14 1.56 26.51
C GLU A 47 -3.36 2.13 27.24
N GLU A 48 -3.15 2.99 28.24
CA GLU A 48 -4.24 3.68 28.96
C GLU A 48 -5.08 4.55 28.01
N MET A 49 -4.44 5.35 27.16
CA MET A 49 -5.14 6.20 26.19
C MET A 49 -5.90 5.37 25.15
N ARG A 50 -5.37 4.22 24.73
CA ARG A 50 -6.09 3.32 23.82
C ARG A 50 -7.31 2.72 24.48
N ASP A 51 -7.20 2.28 25.72
CA ASP A 51 -8.35 1.74 26.46
C ASP A 51 -9.43 2.81 26.65
N LEU A 52 -9.00 4.06 26.84
CA LEU A 52 -9.85 5.22 27.01
C LEU A 52 -10.54 5.68 25.72
N THR A 53 -9.83 5.71 24.59
CA THR A 53 -10.33 6.34 23.35
C THR A 53 -10.77 5.31 22.30
N GLY A 54 -10.21 4.11 22.34
CA GLY A 54 -10.31 3.12 21.26
C GLY A 54 -9.48 3.44 20.01
N LEU A 55 -8.67 4.50 20.03
CA LEU A 55 -7.79 4.87 18.91
C LEU A 55 -6.58 3.93 18.83
N GLU A 56 -6.05 3.74 17.62
CA GLU A 56 -4.87 2.90 17.43
C GLU A 56 -3.60 3.56 17.96
N PHE A 57 -2.58 2.77 18.33
CA PHE A 57 -1.33 3.32 18.86
C PHE A 57 -0.67 4.32 17.91
N THR A 58 -0.77 4.08 16.59
CA THR A 58 -0.26 4.99 15.55
C THR A 58 -0.85 6.41 15.61
N GLU A 59 -2.02 6.58 16.24
CA GLU A 59 -2.69 7.87 16.41
C GLU A 59 -2.41 8.51 17.77
N LEU A 60 -1.98 7.72 18.76
CA LEU A 60 -1.82 8.12 20.17
C LEU A 60 -0.38 8.46 20.57
N VAL A 61 0.61 7.83 19.94
CA VAL A 61 2.03 8.09 20.25
C VAL A 61 2.44 9.48 19.78
N THR A 62 3.24 10.21 20.56
CA THR A 62 3.76 11.54 20.17
C THR A 62 5.25 11.46 19.91
N PHE A 63 5.70 11.73 18.69
CA PHE A 63 7.12 11.64 18.34
C PHE A 63 7.92 12.84 18.83
N GLN A 64 9.19 12.59 19.17
CA GLN A 64 10.14 13.65 19.43
C GLN A 64 10.54 14.39 18.14
N PRO A 65 10.92 15.68 18.21
CA PRO A 65 11.30 16.48 17.04
C PRO A 65 12.41 15.81 16.23
N ARG A 66 13.44 15.26 16.90
CA ARG A 66 14.53 14.51 16.27
C ARG A 66 14.03 13.32 15.45
N ARG A 67 13.03 12.58 15.96
CA ARG A 67 12.48 11.43 15.25
C ARG A 67 11.62 11.85 14.07
N LEU A 68 10.84 12.93 14.22
CA LEU A 68 10.14 13.55 13.09
C LEU A 68 11.10 14.05 12.01
N ALA A 69 12.25 14.64 12.38
CA ALA A 69 13.28 15.04 11.43
C ALA A 69 13.83 13.83 10.65
N LEU A 70 14.07 12.68 11.31
CA LEU A 70 14.42 11.44 10.62
C LEU A 70 13.35 11.04 9.61
N HIS A 71 12.06 11.09 9.98
CA HIS A 71 10.96 10.75 9.07
C HIS A 71 10.99 11.66 7.83
N GLU A 72 11.14 12.97 8.04
CA GLU A 72 11.20 13.92 6.93
C GLU A 72 12.43 13.66 6.04
N VAL A 73 13.61 13.37 6.59
CA VAL A 73 14.80 13.01 5.78
C VAL A 73 14.55 11.76 4.94
N LEU A 74 14.02 10.69 5.54
CA LEU A 74 13.69 9.44 4.82
C LEU A 74 12.81 9.72 3.61
N ILE A 75 11.80 10.59 3.79
CA ILE A 75 10.88 11.01 2.73
C ILE A 75 11.62 11.77 1.61
N ARG A 76 12.46 12.77 1.93
CA ARG A 76 13.18 13.56 0.89
C ARG A 76 14.18 12.70 0.13
N VAL A 77 14.92 11.83 0.82
CA VAL A 77 15.88 10.94 0.15
C VAL A 77 15.14 10.01 -0.82
N THR A 78 13.98 9.49 -0.43
CA THR A 78 13.15 8.66 -1.32
C THR A 78 12.51 9.43 -2.47
N ALA A 79 12.00 10.64 -2.21
CA ALA A 79 11.15 11.36 -3.14
C ALA A 79 11.91 12.33 -4.07
N ASP A 80 13.04 12.86 -3.64
CA ASP A 80 13.74 13.98 -4.31
C ASP A 80 15.16 13.67 -4.73
N LEU A 81 15.76 12.58 -4.25
CA LEU A 81 17.14 12.20 -4.61
C LEU A 81 17.16 10.92 -5.43
N SER A 82 18.08 10.87 -6.39
CA SER A 82 18.42 9.65 -7.10
C SER A 82 19.27 8.77 -6.18
N VAL A 83 18.75 7.59 -5.83
CA VAL A 83 19.45 6.62 -5.00
C VAL A 83 19.95 5.48 -5.90
N PRO A 84 21.28 5.26 -6.00
CA PRO A 84 21.81 4.18 -6.82
C PRO A 84 21.31 2.82 -6.35
N ASP A 85 20.75 2.02 -7.27
CA ASP A 85 20.22 0.70 -6.98
C ASP A 85 21.28 -0.41 -6.91
N GLY A 86 22.49 -0.13 -7.42
CA GLY A 86 23.65 -1.01 -7.39
C GLY A 86 23.56 -2.22 -8.31
N SER A 87 24.38 -3.23 -8.03
CA SER A 87 24.45 -4.49 -8.79
C SER A 87 23.65 -5.61 -8.14
N ARG A 88 23.49 -5.54 -6.81
CA ARG A 88 22.77 -6.51 -5.98
C ARG A 88 21.51 -5.90 -5.39
N ILE A 89 20.56 -6.74 -5.00
CA ILE A 89 19.24 -6.30 -4.52
C ILE A 89 19.36 -5.44 -3.25
N GLU A 90 20.30 -5.79 -2.36
CA GLU A 90 20.57 -5.11 -1.10
C GLU A 90 21.27 -3.76 -1.26
N ASP A 91 21.94 -3.51 -2.39
CA ASP A 91 22.75 -2.31 -2.61
C ASP A 91 21.89 -1.04 -2.52
N LEU A 92 20.65 -1.06 -3.04
CA LEU A 92 19.69 0.04 -2.86
C LEU A 92 19.52 0.41 -1.38
N GLY A 93 19.31 -0.59 -0.53
CA GLY A 93 19.12 -0.36 0.90
C GLY A 93 20.39 0.15 1.59
N ILE A 94 21.57 -0.30 1.13
CA ILE A 94 22.87 0.14 1.65
C ILE A 94 23.12 1.60 1.26
N ASN A 95 23.00 1.93 -0.03
CA ASN A 95 23.20 3.28 -0.56
C ASN A 95 22.21 4.27 0.05
N PHE A 96 20.94 3.87 0.18
CA PHE A 96 19.91 4.68 0.82
C PHE A 96 20.29 5.05 2.27
N ARG A 97 20.71 4.07 3.07
CA ARG A 97 21.12 4.31 4.47
C ARG A 97 22.38 5.16 4.55
N GLN A 98 23.33 4.95 3.66
CA GLN A 98 24.54 5.77 3.60
C GLN A 98 24.20 7.24 3.31
N MET A 99 23.41 7.50 2.26
CA MET A 99 22.98 8.87 1.92
C MET A 99 22.20 9.51 3.07
N THR A 100 21.26 8.77 3.65
CA THR A 100 20.45 9.22 4.80
C THR A 100 21.33 9.55 6.00
N GLY A 101 22.26 8.67 6.37
CA GLY A 101 23.17 8.88 7.51
C GLY A 101 24.08 10.08 7.32
N VAL A 102 24.63 10.28 6.12
CA VAL A 102 25.44 11.47 5.79
C VAL A 102 24.62 12.75 5.95
N LEU A 103 23.40 12.77 5.40
CA LEU A 103 22.52 13.94 5.49
C LEU A 103 22.07 14.22 6.93
N LEU A 104 21.73 13.19 7.70
CA LEU A 104 21.42 13.35 9.12
C LEU A 104 22.59 13.98 9.87
N ASN A 105 23.78 13.37 9.80
CA ASN A 105 24.93 13.76 10.61
C ASN A 105 25.50 15.13 10.21
N ARG A 106 25.55 15.44 8.91
CA ARG A 106 26.18 16.68 8.41
C ARG A 106 25.20 17.85 8.29
N CYS A 107 23.94 17.57 7.99
CA CYS A 107 22.97 18.61 7.67
C CYS A 107 21.96 18.84 8.81
N ILE A 108 21.49 17.79 9.48
CA ILE A 108 20.37 17.86 10.42
C ILE A 108 20.85 17.96 11.87
N GLU A 109 21.70 17.04 12.33
CA GLU A 109 22.17 17.00 13.73
C GLU A 109 22.79 18.31 14.23
N PRO A 110 23.62 19.03 13.45
CA PRO A 110 24.20 20.30 13.90
C PRO A 110 23.18 21.42 14.15
N ARG A 111 21.95 21.27 13.64
CA ARG A 111 20.88 22.27 13.68
C ARG A 111 19.64 21.77 14.43
N MET A 112 19.81 20.79 15.30
CA MET A 112 18.68 20.19 16.04
C MET A 112 17.94 21.22 16.91
N SER A 113 18.63 22.21 17.46
CA SER A 113 17.99 23.28 18.26
C SER A 113 16.99 24.12 17.46
N GLU A 114 17.22 24.33 16.16
CA GLU A 114 16.28 25.02 15.27
C GLU A 114 15.04 24.15 15.00
N ILE A 115 15.23 22.83 14.91
CA ILE A 115 14.16 21.85 14.74
C ILE A 115 13.30 21.77 16.01
N ASP A 116 13.93 21.77 17.19
CA ASP A 116 13.21 21.81 18.47
C ASP A 116 12.38 23.10 18.57
N ALA A 117 12.96 24.25 18.20
CA ALA A 117 12.25 25.53 18.22
C ALA A 117 11.05 25.59 17.27
N ILE A 118 11.16 25.05 16.05
CA ILE A 118 10.02 25.03 15.11
C ILE A 118 8.94 24.07 15.58
N TYR A 119 9.32 22.94 16.17
CA TYR A 119 8.37 21.99 16.76
C TYR A 119 7.60 22.63 17.92
N ASP A 120 8.29 23.29 18.85
CA ASP A 120 7.67 23.95 19.99
C ASP A 120 6.76 25.12 19.57
N ALA A 121 7.13 25.86 18.53
CA ALA A 121 6.27 26.88 17.93
C ALA A 121 5.01 26.27 17.31
N ALA A 122 5.15 25.16 16.57
CA ALA A 122 4.02 24.45 15.98
C ALA A 122 3.08 23.89 17.06
N LYS A 123 3.61 23.27 18.12
CA LYS A 123 2.84 22.73 19.24
C LYS A 123 2.09 23.82 19.99
N ARG A 124 2.72 24.97 20.27
CA ARG A 124 2.05 26.13 20.88
C ARG A 124 0.89 26.66 20.04
N ARG A 125 1.12 26.86 18.74
CA ARG A 125 0.08 27.31 17.80
C ARG A 125 -1.12 26.36 17.77
N LEU A 126 -0.88 25.05 17.72
CA LEU A 126 -1.95 24.04 17.78
C LEU A 126 -2.71 24.12 19.11
N SER A 127 -1.99 24.18 20.23
CA SER A 127 -2.59 24.27 21.57
C SER A 127 -3.50 25.48 21.73
N GLU A 128 -3.10 26.65 21.19
CA GLU A 128 -3.93 27.86 21.19
C GLU A 128 -5.25 27.64 20.42
N ILE A 129 -5.18 27.09 19.20
CA ILE A 129 -6.37 26.79 18.38
C ILE A 129 -7.30 25.80 19.10
N VAL A 130 -6.74 24.69 19.59
CA VAL A 130 -7.48 23.63 20.28
C VAL A 130 -8.13 24.17 21.55
N THR A 131 -7.37 24.89 22.37
CA THR A 131 -7.88 25.46 23.62
C THR A 131 -9.03 26.43 23.37
N ASN A 132 -8.95 27.27 22.33
CA ASN A 132 -10.02 28.19 21.95
C ASN A 132 -11.29 27.46 21.52
N GLU A 133 -11.18 26.39 20.72
CA GLU A 133 -12.34 25.62 20.26
C GLU A 133 -13.00 24.80 21.39
N LEU A 134 -12.21 24.29 22.34
CA LEU A 134 -12.74 23.56 23.49
C LEU A 134 -13.54 24.45 24.46
N VAL A 135 -13.32 25.78 24.49
CA VAL A 135 -14.22 26.71 25.22
C VAL A 135 -15.66 26.60 24.69
N GLY A 136 -15.80 26.43 23.37
CA GLY A 136 -17.12 26.32 22.72
C GLY A 136 -17.86 25.02 23.02
N LEU A 137 -17.15 23.95 23.42
CA LEU A 137 -17.74 22.68 23.87
C LEU A 137 -18.37 22.83 25.26
N ASP A 138 -17.67 23.51 26.19
CA ASP A 138 -18.12 23.69 27.57
C ASP A 138 -19.40 24.53 27.63
N ALA A 139 -19.49 25.58 26.79
CA ALA A 139 -20.70 26.40 26.68
C ALA A 139 -21.93 25.57 26.24
N ALA A 140 -21.74 24.57 25.39
CA ALA A 140 -22.82 23.68 24.96
C ALA A 140 -23.16 22.60 26.00
N ALA A 141 -22.17 22.10 26.75
CA ALA A 141 -22.36 21.09 27.79
C ALA A 141 -23.01 21.65 29.07
N ALA A 142 -22.73 22.90 29.43
CA ALA A 142 -23.30 23.57 30.60
C ALA A 142 -24.81 23.82 30.47
N ASP A 143 -25.31 24.08 29.27
CA ASP A 143 -26.75 24.28 29.01
C ASP A 143 -27.51 22.95 28.79
N SER A 144 -26.79 21.84 28.58
CA SER A 144 -27.38 20.49 28.45
C SER A 144 -27.79 19.88 29.79
N THR A 145 -27.21 20.35 30.90
CA THR A 145 -27.51 19.84 32.26
C THR A 145 -28.75 20.50 32.91
N SER A 146 -29.41 21.45 32.24
CA SER A 146 -30.59 22.14 32.79
C SER A 146 -31.96 21.53 32.42
N ALA A 147 -32.00 20.34 31.84
CA ALA A 147 -33.26 19.63 31.58
C ALA A 147 -33.26 18.26 32.26
N LEU A 148 -33.89 18.19 33.43
CA LEU A 148 -34.45 16.95 33.96
C LEU A 148 -35.90 16.83 33.48
N PRO A 149 -36.23 15.95 32.52
CA PRO A 149 -37.55 15.39 32.45
C PRO A 149 -37.59 14.17 33.36
N THR A 150 -38.38 14.27 34.43
CA THR A 150 -38.81 13.13 35.23
C THR A 150 -39.58 12.17 34.32
N ALA A 151 -39.07 10.97 34.07
CA ALA A 151 -39.80 9.94 33.32
C ALA A 151 -40.03 8.70 34.18
N LYS A 152 -41.31 8.54 34.55
CA LYS A 152 -41.88 7.29 35.04
C LYS A 152 -41.67 6.18 34.01
N ARG A 153 -41.43 4.97 34.50
CA ARG A 153 -41.61 3.68 33.81
C ARG A 153 -42.91 3.69 33.00
N GLU A 154 -42.89 3.17 31.77
CA GLU A 154 -43.86 2.22 31.19
C GLU A 154 -43.39 1.77 29.78
N PHE A 155 -44.01 0.70 29.29
CA PHE A 155 -43.46 -0.35 28.41
C PHE A 155 -44.25 -0.38 27.06
N LEU A 156 -43.59 -0.76 25.95
CA LEU A 156 -44.12 -1.22 24.64
C LEU A 156 -45.06 -0.32 23.78
N ARG A 157 -44.68 -0.03 22.52
CA ARG A 157 -45.32 -0.56 21.27
C ARG A 157 -44.78 0.03 19.94
N PHE A 158 -44.96 -0.78 18.89
CA PHE A 158 -44.52 -0.69 17.48
C PHE A 158 -45.36 0.23 16.54
N PHE A 159 -44.70 0.64 15.43
CA PHE A 159 -45.17 1.11 14.08
C PHE A 159 -46.21 2.25 13.92
N LYS A 160 -45.79 3.36 13.27
CA LYS A 160 -46.22 3.83 11.91
C LYS A 160 -45.70 5.23 11.56
N ARG A 161 -45.34 5.42 10.27
CA ARG A 161 -45.02 6.70 9.60
C ARG A 161 -46.24 7.62 9.54
N ALA A 162 -46.04 8.90 9.84
CA ALA A 162 -46.80 10.03 9.29
C ALA A 162 -45.88 11.26 9.21
N HIS A 163 -46.06 12.07 8.18
CA HIS A 163 -45.27 13.26 7.84
C HIS A 163 -46.00 14.55 8.25
N ALA A 164 -45.19 15.58 8.55
CA ALA A 164 -45.47 17.03 8.68
C ALA A 164 -45.80 17.59 10.09
N PRO A 165 -45.49 18.88 10.39
CA PRO A 165 -44.66 19.87 9.69
C PRO A 165 -43.44 20.36 10.52
N ALA A 166 -42.58 21.15 9.89
CA ALA A 166 -41.40 21.78 10.49
C ALA A 166 -41.77 22.71 11.65
N VAL A 167 -41.24 22.40 12.84
CA VAL A 167 -41.12 23.35 13.93
C VAL A 167 -39.75 24.01 13.81
N VAL A 168 -39.76 25.26 13.39
CA VAL A 168 -38.62 26.16 13.56
C VAL A 168 -38.60 26.56 15.03
N THR A 169 -37.68 25.96 15.80
CA THR A 169 -37.22 26.51 17.07
C THR A 169 -35.76 26.89 16.88
N GLY A 170 -35.49 28.19 16.85
CA GLY A 170 -34.14 28.73 16.85
C GLY A 170 -33.48 28.66 18.22
N SER A 171 -32.16 28.84 18.16
CA SER A 171 -31.24 29.28 19.22
C SER A 171 -30.50 28.20 20.02
N ASP A 172 -29.28 27.90 19.53
CA ASP A 172 -28.01 27.85 20.27
C ASP A 172 -27.85 26.89 21.46
N ALA A 173 -27.96 25.58 21.21
CA ALA A 173 -27.24 24.56 21.99
C ALA A 173 -26.51 23.64 21.01
N ARG A 174 -25.17 23.66 20.99
CA ARG A 174 -24.39 22.85 20.03
C ARG A 174 -24.26 21.41 20.50
N ASP A 175 -25.10 20.53 19.95
CA ASP A 175 -24.92 19.08 20.04
C ASP A 175 -23.45 18.69 19.71
N PRO A 176 -22.75 17.88 20.55
CA PRO A 176 -21.40 17.40 20.28
C PRO A 176 -21.23 16.79 18.88
N LEU A 177 -22.27 16.15 18.33
CA LEU A 177 -22.26 15.62 16.96
C LEU A 177 -22.25 16.74 15.90
N GLN A 178 -22.94 17.85 16.15
CA GLN A 178 -22.88 19.03 15.28
C GLN A 178 -21.52 19.72 15.32
N LEU A 179 -20.87 19.76 16.49
CA LEU A 179 -19.49 20.28 16.62
C LEU A 179 -18.49 19.43 15.85
N ILE A 180 -18.56 18.10 16.00
CA ILE A 180 -17.76 17.17 15.21
C ILE A 180 -17.99 17.37 13.71
N ALA A 181 -19.24 17.45 13.27
CA ALA A 181 -19.57 17.71 11.87
C ALA A 181 -19.02 19.07 11.40
N THR A 182 -19.05 20.10 12.25
CA THR A 182 -18.51 21.43 11.96
C THR A 182 -16.99 21.40 11.83
N TRP A 183 -16.27 20.77 12.77
CA TRP A 183 -14.82 20.61 12.68
C TRP A 183 -14.42 19.76 11.49
N GLY A 184 -15.17 18.69 11.21
CA GLY A 184 -15.04 17.89 10.00
C GLY A 184 -15.14 18.77 8.75
N ALA A 185 -16.21 19.55 8.62
CA ALA A 185 -16.40 20.46 7.48
C ALA A 185 -15.27 21.50 7.37
N LYS A 186 -14.86 22.12 8.49
CA LYS A 186 -13.73 23.06 8.53
C LYS A 186 -12.45 22.39 8.04
N ALA A 187 -12.12 21.21 8.56
CA ALA A 187 -10.92 20.47 8.18
C ALA A 187 -10.88 20.07 6.69
N HIS A 188 -12.05 19.84 6.07
CA HIS A 188 -12.15 19.57 4.64
C HIS A 188 -12.03 20.82 3.77
N SER A 189 -12.52 21.96 4.26
CA SER A 189 -12.54 23.23 3.51
C SER A 189 -11.22 24.02 3.58
N LEU A 190 -10.47 23.86 4.67
CA LEU A 190 -9.27 24.65 4.93
C LEU A 190 -8.05 24.07 4.20
N PRO A 191 -7.11 24.93 3.76
CA PRO A 191 -5.84 24.47 3.22
C PRO A 191 -5.01 23.76 4.29
N ALA A 192 -4.06 22.94 3.84
CA ALA A 192 -3.15 22.24 4.75
C ALA A 192 -2.39 23.24 5.66
N GLY A 193 -2.53 23.07 6.97
CA GLY A 193 -1.96 23.97 7.96
C GLY A 193 -2.42 23.66 9.39
N ALA A 194 -2.07 24.55 10.33
CA ALA A 194 -2.32 24.33 11.76
C ALA A 194 -3.81 24.17 12.09
N GLU A 195 -4.68 25.03 11.54
CA GLU A 195 -6.13 24.98 11.80
C GLU A 195 -6.74 23.68 11.27
N GLN A 196 -6.41 23.31 10.04
CA GLN A 196 -6.88 22.07 9.43
C GLN A 196 -6.47 20.84 10.25
N ALA A 197 -5.20 20.79 10.69
CA ALA A 197 -4.71 19.70 11.54
C ALA A 197 -5.40 19.65 12.90
N ALA A 198 -5.59 20.81 13.55
CA ALA A 198 -6.30 20.91 14.82
C ALA A 198 -7.76 20.45 14.70
N TYR A 199 -8.49 20.92 13.68
CA TYR A 199 -9.89 20.53 13.47
C TYR A 199 -10.07 19.06 13.14
N ARG A 200 -9.16 18.48 12.35
CA ARG A 200 -9.16 17.04 12.09
C ARG A 200 -8.94 16.25 13.38
N ALA A 201 -7.93 16.62 14.18
CA ALA A 201 -7.64 15.95 15.44
C ALA A 201 -8.78 16.10 16.47
N LEU A 202 -9.39 17.29 16.57
CA LEU A 202 -10.58 17.53 17.40
C LEU A 202 -11.72 16.59 17.00
N SER A 203 -12.04 16.55 15.71
CA SER A 203 -13.08 15.67 15.17
C SER A 203 -12.79 14.21 15.49
N THR A 204 -11.56 13.73 15.28
CA THR A 204 -11.18 12.34 15.54
C THR A 204 -11.27 11.98 17.02
N VAL A 205 -10.60 12.74 17.90
CA VAL A 205 -10.50 12.43 19.33
C VAL A 205 -11.86 12.50 20.01
N VAL A 206 -12.63 13.56 19.76
CA VAL A 206 -13.95 13.73 20.41
C VAL A 206 -14.95 12.70 19.89
N SER A 207 -14.89 12.34 18.59
CA SER A 207 -15.70 11.23 18.06
C SER A 207 -15.36 9.90 18.72
N ALA A 208 -14.06 9.61 18.89
CA ALA A 208 -13.61 8.37 19.51
C ALA A 208 -14.09 8.26 20.97
N LEU A 209 -13.98 9.35 21.74
CA LEU A 209 -14.50 9.41 23.11
C LEU A 209 -16.02 9.24 23.18
N LEU A 210 -16.78 9.89 22.29
CA LEU A 210 -18.24 9.73 22.21
C LEU A 210 -18.65 8.29 21.88
N ILE A 211 -17.98 7.66 20.91
CA ILE A 211 -18.27 6.27 20.52
C ILE A 211 -17.99 5.31 21.68
N ARG A 212 -16.88 5.55 22.41
CA ARG A 212 -16.45 4.68 23.51
C ARG A 212 -17.30 4.82 24.76
N HIS A 213 -17.67 6.05 25.14
CA HIS A 213 -18.31 6.35 26.43
C HIS A 213 -19.75 6.83 26.34
N GLY A 214 -20.28 7.05 25.13
CA GLY A 214 -21.61 7.64 24.91
C GLY A 214 -21.70 9.15 25.23
N SER A 215 -20.62 9.76 25.69
CA SER A 215 -20.50 11.18 26.03
C SER A 215 -19.04 11.63 25.89
N VAL A 216 -18.80 12.95 25.83
CA VAL A 216 -17.42 13.47 25.83
C VAL A 216 -16.85 13.25 27.22
N TRP A 217 -15.94 12.27 27.33
CA TRP A 217 -15.33 11.87 28.60
C TRP A 217 -13.91 12.44 28.74
N GLY A 218 -13.54 12.84 29.95
CA GLY A 218 -12.20 13.34 30.28
C GLY A 218 -12.16 14.84 30.56
N SER A 219 -11.09 15.30 31.21
CA SER A 219 -10.89 16.73 31.46
C SER A 219 -10.58 17.48 30.16
N ARG A 220 -10.92 18.76 30.10
CA ARG A 220 -10.55 19.62 28.97
C ARG A 220 -9.04 19.62 28.72
N GLN A 221 -8.24 19.59 29.79
CA GLN A 221 -6.79 19.54 29.70
C GLN A 221 -6.32 18.23 29.03
N LEU A 222 -6.93 17.10 29.37
CA LEU A 222 -6.61 15.81 28.77
C LEU A 222 -6.96 15.80 27.27
N ILE A 223 -8.18 16.23 26.92
CA ILE A 223 -8.63 16.32 25.53
C ILE A 223 -7.73 17.28 24.74
N ALA A 224 -7.42 18.45 25.30
CA ALA A 224 -6.54 19.43 24.66
C ALA A 224 -5.15 18.87 24.40
N SER A 225 -4.56 18.14 25.37
CA SER A 225 -3.25 17.51 25.20
C SER A 225 -3.29 16.48 24.08
N LEU A 226 -4.24 15.53 24.14
CA LEU A 226 -4.35 14.44 23.17
C LEU A 226 -4.54 14.95 21.74
N VAL A 227 -5.44 15.94 21.56
CA VAL A 227 -5.69 16.57 20.27
C VAL A 227 -4.45 17.31 19.76
N THR A 228 -3.80 18.08 20.64
CA THR A 228 -2.59 18.84 20.27
C THR A 228 -1.47 17.91 19.85
N ASP A 229 -1.25 16.83 20.60
CA ASP A 229 -0.20 15.85 20.37
C ASP A 229 -0.44 15.08 19.05
N MET A 230 -1.67 14.60 18.81
CA MET A 230 -2.06 13.96 17.55
C MET A 230 -1.87 14.89 16.34
N ALA A 231 -2.29 16.15 16.46
CA ALA A 231 -2.12 17.15 15.41
C ALA A 231 -0.63 17.49 15.18
N CYS A 232 0.18 17.51 16.24
CA CYS A 232 1.60 17.86 16.17
C CYS A 232 2.42 16.82 15.38
N ASN A 233 2.11 15.54 15.50
CA ASN A 233 2.74 14.48 14.69
C ASN A 233 2.60 14.69 13.18
N HIS A 234 1.54 15.39 12.76
CA HIS A 234 1.24 15.69 11.37
C HIS A 234 1.78 17.07 10.99
N PHE A 235 1.27 18.11 11.63
CA PHE A 235 1.60 19.49 11.31
C PHE A 235 3.04 19.84 11.70
N GLY A 236 3.51 19.42 12.87
CA GLY A 236 4.90 19.64 13.30
C GLY A 236 5.91 18.94 12.38
N SER A 237 5.60 17.72 11.92
CA SER A 237 6.39 17.02 10.90
C SER A 237 6.48 17.81 9.60
N ASP A 238 5.36 18.37 9.13
CA ASP A 238 5.33 19.19 7.92
C ASP A 238 6.11 20.51 8.08
N GLU A 239 6.07 21.17 9.25
CA GLU A 239 6.87 22.37 9.53
C GLU A 239 8.37 22.06 9.57
N ILE A 240 8.78 21.01 10.29
CA ILE A 240 10.17 20.50 10.27
C ILE A 240 10.58 20.20 8.83
N GLY A 241 9.69 19.56 8.09
CA GLY A 241 9.87 19.20 6.70
C GLY A 241 10.16 20.39 5.79
N ARG A 242 9.48 21.53 6.00
CA ARG A 242 9.72 22.79 5.26
C ARG A 242 10.99 23.48 5.71
N LEU A 243 11.32 23.42 7.00
CA LEU A 243 12.57 23.97 7.54
C LEU A 243 13.80 23.28 6.92
N ILE A 244 13.79 21.94 6.86
CA ILE A 244 14.95 21.18 6.41
C ILE A 244 15.10 21.09 4.88
N GLU A 245 14.04 21.35 4.10
CA GLU A 245 14.03 21.26 2.64
C GLU A 245 15.20 22.04 1.98
N PRO A 246 15.40 23.35 2.23
CA PRO A 246 16.53 24.08 1.68
C PRO A 246 17.88 23.55 2.15
N TRP A 247 17.97 23.05 3.39
CA TRP A 247 19.19 22.48 3.94
C TRP A 247 19.57 21.19 3.22
N MET A 248 18.60 20.31 2.99
CA MET A 248 18.76 19.05 2.28
C MET A 248 19.20 19.27 0.83
N ILE A 249 18.59 20.24 0.13
CA ILE A 249 19.00 20.61 -1.24
C ILE A 249 20.44 21.10 -1.26
N HIS A 250 20.83 21.93 -0.30
CA HIS A 250 22.21 22.43 -0.20
C HIS A 250 23.22 21.32 0.11
N ALA A 251 22.90 20.46 1.09
CA ALA A 251 23.74 19.33 1.47
C ALA A 251 23.88 18.31 0.33
N ALA A 252 22.80 18.00 -0.39
CA ALA A 252 22.83 17.13 -1.56
C ALA A 252 23.81 17.66 -2.62
N LYS A 253 23.84 18.97 -2.86
CA LYS A 253 24.81 19.58 -3.79
C LYS A 253 26.26 19.44 -3.31
N ILE A 254 26.52 19.63 -2.02
CA ILE A 254 27.87 19.48 -1.43
C ILE A 254 28.35 18.02 -1.54
N GLU A 255 27.48 17.06 -1.22
CA GLU A 255 27.79 15.63 -1.25
C GLU A 255 27.78 15.04 -2.68
N GLY A 256 27.42 15.84 -3.70
CA GLY A 256 27.33 15.39 -5.08
C GLY A 256 26.14 14.45 -5.37
N TYR A 257 25.12 14.46 -4.52
CA TYR A 257 23.88 13.70 -4.74
C TYR A 257 23.03 14.36 -5.83
N SER A 258 22.46 13.54 -6.71
CA SER A 258 21.62 14.01 -7.82
C SER A 258 20.19 14.22 -7.35
N LEU A 259 19.65 15.42 -7.60
CA LEU A 259 18.23 15.72 -7.42
C LEU A 259 17.43 15.11 -8.58
N LEU A 260 16.26 14.56 -8.27
CA LEU A 260 15.36 14.01 -9.27
C LEU A 260 14.72 15.14 -10.09
N PRO A 261 14.77 15.08 -11.43
CA PRO A 261 14.20 16.12 -12.27
C PRO A 261 12.67 16.06 -12.29
N ARG A 262 12.06 17.22 -12.52
CA ARG A 262 10.65 17.33 -12.90
C ARG A 262 10.44 16.70 -14.29
N GLN A 263 9.35 15.96 -14.44
CA GLN A 263 8.92 15.34 -15.69
C GLN A 263 7.59 15.92 -16.14
N GLU A 264 7.49 16.31 -17.41
CA GLU A 264 6.23 16.80 -18.00
C GLU A 264 5.20 15.67 -18.18
N GLN A 265 5.68 14.47 -18.53
CA GLN A 265 4.88 13.25 -18.62
C GLN A 265 5.50 12.17 -17.73
N PRO A 266 5.23 12.19 -16.42
CA PRO A 266 5.79 11.20 -15.52
C PRO A 266 5.40 9.79 -15.95
N VAL A 267 6.41 8.93 -16.02
CA VAL A 267 6.27 7.48 -16.20
C VAL A 267 6.26 6.83 -14.83
N VAL A 268 5.29 5.97 -14.59
CA VAL A 268 5.20 5.18 -13.36
C VAL A 268 5.34 3.70 -13.70
N MET A 269 6.27 3.03 -13.04
CA MET A 269 6.36 1.58 -13.00
C MET A 269 5.92 1.11 -11.61
N ASN A 270 4.89 0.28 -11.53
CA ASN A 270 4.34 -0.18 -10.26
C ASN A 270 4.26 -1.71 -10.24
N THR A 271 4.98 -2.32 -9.30
CA THR A 271 4.97 -3.76 -9.11
C THR A 271 4.07 -4.14 -7.94
N LYS A 272 3.08 -4.99 -8.22
CA LYS A 272 2.12 -5.54 -7.26
C LYS A 272 2.33 -7.04 -7.12
N GLY A 273 2.24 -7.52 -5.88
CA GLY A 273 2.52 -8.91 -5.53
C GLY A 273 2.60 -9.06 -4.01
N PRO A 274 2.24 -10.23 -3.46
CA PRO A 274 2.40 -10.54 -2.04
C PRO A 274 3.83 -10.29 -1.52
N SER A 275 4.02 -10.27 -0.21
CA SER A 275 5.37 -10.35 0.36
C SER A 275 6.09 -11.60 -0.17
N ALA A 276 7.41 -11.51 -0.41
CA ALA A 276 8.23 -12.61 -0.95
C ALA A 276 7.86 -13.15 -2.36
N SER A 277 6.99 -12.47 -3.11
CA SER A 277 6.65 -12.83 -4.50
C SER A 277 7.75 -12.56 -5.54
N GLY A 278 8.88 -11.96 -5.17
CA GLY A 278 9.94 -11.61 -6.12
C GLY A 278 9.75 -10.27 -6.86
N LYS A 279 9.10 -9.28 -6.23
CA LYS A 279 8.96 -7.94 -6.82
C LYS A 279 10.31 -7.27 -7.08
N SER A 280 11.20 -7.31 -6.09
CA SER A 280 12.50 -6.63 -6.18
C SER A 280 13.46 -7.32 -7.16
N THR A 281 13.25 -8.61 -7.48
CA THR A 281 14.03 -9.32 -8.51
C THR A 281 13.65 -8.90 -9.94
N LEU A 282 12.55 -8.15 -10.13
CA LEU A 282 12.18 -7.58 -11.42
C LEU A 282 12.92 -6.28 -11.76
N ARG A 283 13.58 -5.65 -10.78
CA ARG A 283 14.21 -4.33 -10.96
C ARG A 283 15.19 -4.29 -12.16
N PRO A 284 16.07 -5.29 -12.39
CA PRO A 284 16.92 -5.29 -13.57
C PRO A 284 16.13 -5.29 -14.89
N LEU A 285 15.02 -6.03 -14.95
CA LEU A 285 14.15 -6.07 -16.13
C LEU A 285 13.43 -4.74 -16.34
N GLN A 286 13.00 -4.09 -15.26
CA GLN A 286 12.39 -2.75 -15.29
C GLN A 286 13.40 -1.69 -15.73
N LYS A 287 14.66 -1.82 -15.34
CA LYS A 287 15.76 -0.95 -15.78
C LYS A 287 16.04 -1.09 -17.27
N THR A 288 16.03 -2.32 -17.80
CA THR A 288 16.09 -2.55 -19.25
C THR A 288 14.88 -1.92 -19.95
N LEU A 289 13.67 -2.14 -19.42
CA LEU A 289 12.46 -1.52 -19.96
C LEU A 289 12.54 0.01 -19.97
N ALA A 290 13.10 0.64 -18.94
CA ALA A 290 13.29 2.09 -18.89
C ALA A 290 14.13 2.58 -20.08
N GLY A 291 15.27 1.92 -20.35
CA GLY A 291 16.10 2.22 -21.53
C GLY A 291 15.34 2.00 -22.84
N ASP A 292 14.55 0.93 -22.92
CA ASP A 292 13.79 0.56 -24.10
C ASP A 292 12.68 1.54 -24.48
N ILE A 293 12.07 2.18 -23.47
CA ILE A 293 11.03 3.21 -23.66
C ILE A 293 11.61 4.62 -23.68
N GLY A 294 12.95 4.76 -23.64
CA GLY A 294 13.66 6.03 -23.77
C GLY A 294 13.64 6.91 -22.52
N VAL A 295 13.52 6.33 -21.33
CA VAL A 295 13.58 7.08 -20.05
C VAL A 295 14.82 6.70 -19.23
N THR A 296 15.41 7.69 -18.56
CA THR A 296 16.62 7.50 -17.77
C THR A 296 16.30 6.86 -16.42
N TRP A 297 16.91 5.71 -16.12
CA TRP A 297 16.66 4.98 -14.87
C TRP A 297 16.94 5.81 -13.60
N SER A 298 18.01 6.60 -13.59
CA SER A 298 18.39 7.43 -12.44
C SER A 298 17.42 8.58 -12.15
N GLU A 299 16.43 8.83 -13.03
CA GLU A 299 15.40 9.85 -12.85
C GLU A 299 14.12 9.31 -12.19
N PHE A 300 14.11 8.03 -11.82
CA PHE A 300 13.03 7.42 -11.04
C PHE A 300 13.23 7.66 -9.54
N ALA A 301 12.16 8.10 -8.86
CA ALA A 301 12.05 7.96 -7.42
C ALA A 301 11.72 6.49 -7.10
N LEU A 302 12.62 5.81 -6.40
CA LEU A 302 12.46 4.40 -6.01
C LEU A 302 11.68 4.32 -4.70
N ILE A 303 10.36 4.18 -4.80
CA ILE A 303 9.44 4.12 -3.66
C ILE A 303 9.38 2.68 -3.13
N SER A 304 10.21 2.37 -2.13
CA SER A 304 10.23 1.07 -1.42
C SER A 304 10.40 1.27 0.10
N PRO A 305 9.32 1.54 0.85
CA PRO A 305 9.37 1.86 2.28
C PRO A 305 10.10 0.83 3.14
N ASP A 306 10.09 -0.45 2.74
CA ASP A 306 10.77 -1.55 3.43
C ASP A 306 12.29 -1.31 3.63
N ILE A 307 12.92 -0.45 2.82
CA ILE A 307 14.34 -0.10 2.98
C ILE A 307 14.59 0.80 4.20
N TRP A 308 13.58 1.52 4.69
CA TRP A 308 13.70 2.42 5.83
C TRP A 308 13.89 1.68 7.16
N ARG A 309 13.42 0.42 7.27
CA ARG A 309 13.38 -0.33 8.55
C ARG A 309 14.74 -0.39 9.27
N LYS A 310 15.83 -0.61 8.53
CA LYS A 310 17.19 -0.65 9.10
C LYS A 310 17.74 0.72 9.49
N GLN A 311 17.06 1.80 9.13
CA GLN A 311 17.31 3.15 9.65
C GLN A 311 16.50 3.43 10.92
N LEU A 312 15.35 2.74 11.10
CA LEU A 312 14.45 2.94 12.22
C LEU A 312 14.88 2.17 13.47
N VAL A 313 15.47 0.98 13.30
CA VAL A 313 15.96 0.13 14.38
C VAL A 313 17.32 -0.45 14.02
N ASP A 314 18.21 -0.51 15.00
CA ASP A 314 19.46 -1.26 14.90
C ASP A 314 19.16 -2.75 15.11
N TYR A 315 19.47 -3.57 14.10
CA TYR A 315 19.19 -5.00 14.13
C TYR A 315 20.16 -5.74 15.06
N ASP A 316 21.42 -5.28 15.15
CA ASP A 316 22.45 -5.95 15.96
C ASP A 316 22.19 -5.75 17.46
N SER A 317 21.43 -4.72 17.85
CA SER A 317 21.07 -4.45 19.25
C SER A 317 19.91 -5.30 19.78
N LEU A 318 19.25 -6.11 18.95
CA LEU A 318 18.00 -6.81 19.33
C LEU A 318 18.23 -8.15 20.04
N GLY A 319 19.45 -8.69 20.02
CA GLY A 319 19.78 -9.94 20.71
C GLY A 319 18.83 -11.09 20.32
N PRO A 320 18.30 -11.88 21.27
CA PRO A 320 17.47 -13.06 20.98
C PRO A 320 16.17 -12.78 20.22
N VAL A 321 15.68 -11.54 20.24
CA VAL A 321 14.40 -11.16 19.62
C VAL A 321 14.57 -10.58 18.21
N PHE A 322 15.75 -10.70 17.61
CA PHE A 322 16.09 -10.13 16.31
C PHE A 322 15.12 -10.51 15.18
N ARG A 323 14.48 -11.68 15.23
CA ARG A 323 13.48 -12.08 14.22
C ARG A 323 12.25 -11.17 14.18
N TYR A 324 11.96 -10.45 15.28
CA TYR A 324 10.88 -9.46 15.33
C TYR A 324 11.29 -8.06 14.82
N ALA A 325 12.51 -7.84 14.35
CA ALA A 325 13.01 -6.52 13.92
C ALA A 325 12.10 -5.81 12.91
N ALA A 326 11.54 -6.56 11.95
CA ALA A 326 10.57 -6.02 11.00
C ALA A 326 9.25 -5.66 11.69
N SER A 327 8.73 -6.50 12.58
CA SER A 327 7.50 -6.24 13.32
C SER A 327 7.62 -4.99 14.21
N PHE A 328 8.75 -4.80 14.91
CA PHE A 328 9.01 -3.64 15.77
C PHE A 328 9.02 -2.28 15.04
N THR A 329 9.16 -2.28 13.71
CA THR A 329 9.14 -1.06 12.89
C THR A 329 7.84 -0.90 12.10
N GLY A 330 6.90 -1.85 12.20
CA GLY A 330 5.70 -1.90 11.35
C GLY A 330 4.82 -0.66 11.46
N GLU A 331 4.44 -0.28 12.68
CA GLU A 331 3.57 0.86 12.94
C GLU A 331 4.21 2.20 12.55
N GLU A 332 5.48 2.39 12.90
CA GLU A 332 6.21 3.61 12.51
C GLU A 332 6.38 3.70 10.99
N LEU A 333 6.68 2.59 10.33
CA LEU A 333 6.80 2.53 8.88
C LEU A 333 5.49 2.97 8.21
N GLN A 334 4.34 2.53 8.71
CA GLN A 334 3.03 2.96 8.22
C GLN A 334 2.84 4.49 8.35
N ILE A 335 3.25 5.07 9.47
CA ILE A 335 3.17 6.52 9.70
C ILE A 335 4.04 7.29 8.70
N ILE A 336 5.30 6.88 8.49
CA ILE A 336 6.21 7.53 7.54
C ILE A 336 5.70 7.38 6.10
N ASP A 337 5.13 6.23 5.77
CA ASP A 337 4.59 5.92 4.46
C ASP A 337 3.36 6.79 4.12
N GLN A 338 2.50 7.08 5.11
CA GLN A 338 1.42 8.06 4.97
C GLN A 338 1.94 9.51 4.82
N LYS A 339 3.02 9.86 5.52
CA LYS A 339 3.68 11.16 5.37
C LYS A 339 4.28 11.32 3.97
N LEU A 340 4.87 10.27 3.41
CA LEU A 340 5.34 10.24 2.03
C LEU A 340 4.19 10.51 1.04
N ASP A 341 3.02 9.90 1.22
CA ASP A 341 1.88 10.15 0.32
C ASP A 341 1.45 11.62 0.31
N ARG A 342 1.38 12.25 1.47
CA ARG A 342 1.07 13.68 1.59
C ARG A 342 2.16 14.54 0.95
N TYR A 343 3.42 14.20 1.15
CA TYR A 343 4.54 14.88 0.52
C TYR A 343 4.46 14.81 -1.01
N MET A 344 4.26 13.60 -1.55
CA MET A 344 4.13 13.38 -3.00
C MET A 344 2.91 14.10 -3.60
N ALA A 345 1.80 14.18 -2.86
CA ALA A 345 0.64 14.97 -3.28
C ALA A 345 0.96 16.47 -3.38
N ARG A 346 1.70 17.03 -2.42
CA ARG A 346 2.16 18.43 -2.48
C ARG A 346 3.15 18.64 -3.63
N LYS A 347 4.12 17.73 -3.81
CA LYS A 347 5.07 17.75 -4.92
C LYS A 347 4.35 17.75 -6.28
N ALA A 348 3.32 16.93 -6.43
CA ALA A 348 2.47 16.93 -7.62
C ALA A 348 1.67 18.22 -7.81
N GLY A 349 1.14 18.80 -6.73
CA GLY A 349 0.43 20.09 -6.78
C GLY A 349 1.32 21.25 -7.27
N ARG A 350 2.64 21.16 -7.08
CA ARG A 350 3.62 22.12 -7.62
C ARG A 350 4.05 21.82 -9.07
N GLY A 351 3.66 20.66 -9.60
CA GLY A 351 4.08 20.20 -10.93
C GLY A 351 5.50 19.61 -10.96
N ASP A 352 6.09 19.26 -9.81
CA ASP A 352 7.50 18.86 -9.69
C ASP A 352 7.70 17.33 -9.73
N MET A 353 6.75 16.57 -10.28
CA MET A 353 6.80 15.11 -10.25
C MET A 353 7.94 14.52 -11.09
N SER A 354 8.68 13.59 -10.52
CA SER A 354 9.65 12.74 -11.24
C SER A 354 8.97 11.48 -11.78
N HIS A 355 9.73 10.67 -12.54
CA HIS A 355 9.32 9.28 -12.77
C HIS A 355 9.24 8.53 -11.43
N LEU A 356 8.38 7.51 -11.32
CA LEU A 356 8.21 6.73 -10.09
C LEU A 356 8.37 5.24 -10.35
N LEU A 357 9.19 4.58 -9.55
CA LEU A 357 9.23 3.12 -9.44
C LEU A 357 8.65 2.74 -8.08
N ILE A 358 7.52 2.04 -8.08
CA ILE A 358 6.77 1.72 -6.86
C ILE A 358 6.88 0.22 -6.59
N ASP A 359 7.62 -0.14 -5.53
CA ASP A 359 7.67 -1.48 -4.93
C ASP A 359 7.13 -1.40 -3.50
N ARG A 360 5.84 -1.09 -3.41
CA ARG A 360 5.10 -0.84 -2.17
C ARG A 360 3.82 -1.68 -2.12
N PHE A 361 3.65 -2.38 -1.01
CA PHE A 361 2.43 -3.09 -0.66
C PHE A 361 1.69 -2.34 0.45
N ARG A 362 0.42 -2.02 0.24
CA ARG A 362 -0.49 -1.61 1.30
C ARG A 362 -1.85 -2.28 1.13
N PHE A 363 -2.54 -2.47 2.24
CA PHE A 363 -3.90 -2.99 2.28
C PHE A 363 -4.91 -2.02 1.63
N ASP A 364 -4.77 -0.71 1.89
CA ASP A 364 -5.62 0.35 1.29
C ASP A 364 -5.36 0.57 -0.21
N SER A 365 -4.22 0.09 -0.75
CA SER A 365 -3.88 0.25 -2.17
C SER A 365 -4.79 -0.55 -3.10
N PHE A 366 -5.69 -1.36 -2.54
CA PHE A 366 -6.69 -2.13 -3.24
C PHE A 366 -8.13 -1.64 -2.98
N ALA A 367 -8.32 -0.62 -2.12
CA ALA A 367 -9.63 -0.06 -1.85
C ALA A 367 -10.14 0.80 -3.04
N PRO A 368 -11.41 0.66 -3.47
CA PRO A 368 -12.00 1.51 -4.50
C PRO A 368 -12.23 2.93 -3.96
N ASP A 369 -11.82 3.93 -4.75
CA ASP A 369 -12.03 5.38 -4.61
C ASP A 369 -12.66 5.87 -3.29
N SER A 370 -11.81 6.22 -2.33
CA SER A 370 -12.20 7.15 -1.27
C SER A 370 -12.39 8.54 -1.89
N ASN A 371 -13.59 9.11 -1.78
CA ASN A 371 -13.97 10.46 -2.23
C ASN A 371 -13.23 11.62 -1.49
N GLU A 372 -12.13 11.33 -0.80
CA GLU A 372 -11.28 12.34 -0.17
C GLU A 372 -10.20 12.84 -1.14
N ALA A 373 -9.65 14.02 -0.88
CA ALA A 373 -8.42 14.49 -1.53
C ALA A 373 -7.27 13.51 -1.24
N GLY A 374 -7.14 12.47 -2.06
CA GLY A 374 -6.34 11.29 -1.74
C GLY A 374 -6.88 10.00 -2.37
N SER A 375 -6.97 9.94 -3.71
CA SER A 375 -6.85 8.66 -4.41
C SER A 375 -5.47 8.10 -4.06
N ASN A 376 -5.30 7.41 -2.94
CA ASN A 376 -4.03 7.30 -2.20
C ASN A 376 -2.87 6.64 -2.97
N LEU A 377 -3.12 6.10 -4.16
CA LEU A 377 -2.13 5.48 -5.01
C LEU A 377 -1.23 6.51 -5.70
N LEU A 378 0.07 6.43 -5.44
CA LEU A 378 1.10 7.23 -6.13
C LEU A 378 1.08 7.03 -7.66
N THR A 379 0.51 5.92 -8.13
CA THR A 379 0.32 5.64 -9.57
C THR A 379 -0.49 6.70 -10.31
N ARG A 380 -1.35 7.46 -9.61
CA ARG A 380 -2.15 8.54 -10.21
C ARG A 380 -1.31 9.65 -10.84
N PHE A 381 -0.07 9.82 -10.37
CA PHE A 381 0.83 10.85 -10.87
C PHE A 381 1.47 10.48 -12.21
N GLY A 382 1.32 9.24 -12.70
CA GLY A 382 1.78 8.85 -14.02
C GLY A 382 0.83 9.30 -15.13
N GLN A 383 1.40 9.80 -16.23
CA GLN A 383 0.70 9.87 -17.51
C GLN A 383 0.74 8.50 -18.17
N ILE A 384 1.94 7.91 -18.22
CA ILE A 384 2.19 6.56 -18.73
C ILE A 384 2.43 5.66 -17.53
N VAL A 385 1.65 4.58 -17.43
CA VAL A 385 1.67 3.67 -16.29
C VAL A 385 1.99 2.26 -16.79
N TYR A 386 2.99 1.63 -16.18
CA TYR A 386 3.33 0.23 -16.35
C TYR A 386 2.99 -0.52 -15.05
N LEU A 387 1.99 -1.39 -15.10
CA LEU A 387 1.57 -2.23 -13.96
C LEU A 387 2.09 -3.65 -14.12
N PHE A 388 2.86 -4.13 -13.15
CA PHE A 388 3.34 -5.50 -13.12
C PHE A 388 2.71 -6.25 -11.96
N PHE A 389 2.05 -7.37 -12.23
CA PHE A 389 1.40 -8.22 -11.22
C PHE A 389 2.15 -9.54 -11.11
N VAL A 390 2.81 -9.77 -9.99
CA VAL A 390 3.62 -10.97 -9.75
C VAL A 390 2.77 -12.01 -9.01
N ILE A 391 2.53 -13.12 -9.70
CA ILE A 391 1.76 -14.26 -9.20
C ILE A 391 2.76 -15.34 -8.78
N THR A 392 2.61 -15.84 -7.55
CA THR A 392 3.52 -16.82 -6.94
C THR A 392 2.72 -17.74 -6.03
N PRO A 393 2.92 -19.07 -6.12
CA PRO A 393 2.24 -20.03 -5.26
C PRO A 393 2.41 -19.70 -3.75
N PRO A 394 1.33 -19.76 -2.94
CA PRO A 394 1.39 -19.40 -1.52
C PRO A 394 2.45 -20.14 -0.70
N ALA A 395 2.65 -21.44 -0.94
CA ALA A 395 3.71 -22.21 -0.28
C ALA A 395 5.11 -21.62 -0.56
N SER A 396 5.37 -21.24 -1.82
CA SER A 396 6.64 -20.62 -2.21
C SER A 396 6.84 -19.24 -1.58
N LEU A 397 5.76 -18.50 -1.28
CA LEU A 397 5.87 -17.23 -0.55
C LEU A 397 6.41 -17.44 0.86
N VAL A 398 5.92 -18.46 1.56
CA VAL A 398 6.36 -18.82 2.93
C VAL A 398 7.84 -19.22 2.92
N GLU A 399 8.23 -20.11 2.01
CA GLU A 399 9.63 -20.54 1.87
C GLU A 399 10.58 -19.39 1.52
N ARG A 400 10.17 -18.54 0.57
CA ARG A 400 10.98 -17.37 0.16
C ARG A 400 11.07 -16.33 1.28
N ALA A 401 10.02 -16.14 2.07
CA ALA A 401 10.04 -15.24 3.22
C ALA A 401 11.05 -15.71 4.27
N TRP A 402 11.12 -17.01 4.54
CA TRP A 402 12.10 -17.62 5.43
C TRP A 402 13.53 -17.44 4.91
N ASN A 403 13.79 -17.75 3.64
CA ASN A 403 15.12 -17.57 3.05
C ASN A 403 15.57 -16.10 3.10
N ARG A 404 14.66 -15.15 2.88
CA ARG A 404 14.93 -13.72 3.05
C ARG A 404 15.21 -13.35 4.51
N GLY A 405 14.58 -14.04 5.47
CA GLY A 405 14.88 -13.98 6.89
C GLY A 405 16.34 -14.36 7.17
N LEU A 406 16.76 -15.53 6.69
CA LEU A 406 18.14 -16.03 6.82
C LEU A 406 19.16 -15.13 6.14
N GLU A 407 18.87 -14.61 4.94
CA GLU A 407 19.83 -13.84 4.16
C GLU A 407 19.99 -12.40 4.66
N PHE A 408 18.88 -11.74 5.02
CA PHE A 408 18.87 -10.29 5.30
C PHE A 408 18.43 -9.91 6.71
N GLY A 409 18.08 -10.88 7.55
CA GLY A 409 17.50 -10.69 8.89
C GLY A 409 16.03 -10.27 8.87
N ARG A 410 15.33 -10.43 7.73
CA ARG A 410 13.96 -9.92 7.53
C ARG A 410 12.92 -11.03 7.62
N TYR A 411 12.73 -11.55 8.83
CA TYR A 411 11.74 -12.59 9.10
C TYR A 411 10.32 -12.03 9.05
N LYS A 412 9.35 -12.88 8.71
CA LYS A 412 7.92 -12.60 8.71
C LYS A 412 7.17 -13.85 9.19
N ALA A 413 6.11 -13.67 9.97
CA ALA A 413 5.29 -14.78 10.43
C ALA A 413 4.55 -15.45 9.26
N VAL A 414 4.20 -16.73 9.40
CA VAL A 414 3.55 -17.53 8.34
C VAL A 414 2.16 -17.00 8.06
N ASP A 415 1.36 -16.85 9.11
CA ASP A 415 0.00 -16.31 9.08
C ASP A 415 -0.04 -14.92 8.44
N ASP A 416 0.90 -14.04 8.81
CA ASP A 416 1.06 -12.72 8.22
C ASP A 416 1.45 -12.79 6.72
N THR A 417 2.31 -13.74 6.34
CA THR A 417 2.68 -13.96 4.93
C THR A 417 1.49 -14.45 4.09
N LEU A 418 0.70 -15.39 4.62
CA LEU A 418 -0.48 -15.93 3.96
C LEU A 418 -1.63 -14.90 3.92
N ALA A 419 -1.84 -14.14 5.00
CA ALA A 419 -2.81 -13.05 5.02
C ALA A 419 -2.48 -11.98 3.98
N HIS A 420 -1.21 -11.59 3.87
CA HIS A 420 -0.73 -10.70 2.80
C HIS A 420 -1.00 -11.28 1.41
N SER A 421 -0.84 -12.59 1.23
CA SER A 421 -1.15 -13.30 -0.02
C SER A 421 -2.63 -13.18 -0.37
N VAL A 422 -3.52 -13.53 0.56
CA VAL A 422 -4.98 -13.48 0.37
C VAL A 422 -5.44 -12.06 0.02
N VAL A 423 -4.94 -11.04 0.74
CA VAL A 423 -5.26 -9.63 0.45
C VAL A 423 -4.77 -9.23 -0.92
N ALA A 424 -3.51 -9.55 -1.26
CA ALA A 424 -2.94 -9.19 -2.56
C ALA A 424 -3.79 -9.76 -3.70
N TYR A 425 -4.08 -11.06 -3.67
CA TYR A 425 -4.82 -11.71 -4.75
C TYR A 425 -6.30 -11.32 -4.79
N SER A 426 -6.91 -11.00 -3.66
CA SER A 426 -8.27 -10.46 -3.64
C SER A 426 -8.34 -9.04 -4.22
N GLY A 427 -7.33 -8.22 -3.97
CA GLY A 427 -7.28 -6.82 -4.40
C GLY A 427 -6.74 -6.59 -5.82
N MET A 428 -5.87 -7.46 -6.32
CA MET A 428 -5.23 -7.30 -7.64
C MET A 428 -6.22 -7.05 -8.79
N PRO A 429 -7.30 -7.86 -8.96
CA PRO A 429 -8.27 -7.62 -10.03
C PRO A 429 -8.92 -6.24 -9.96
N GLN A 430 -9.32 -5.81 -8.75
CA GLN A 430 -9.96 -4.52 -8.55
C GLN A 430 -9.02 -3.38 -8.93
N LEU A 431 -7.80 -3.38 -8.42
CA LEU A 431 -6.78 -2.40 -8.76
C LEU A 431 -6.49 -2.38 -10.27
N PHE A 432 -6.32 -3.55 -10.87
CA PHE A 432 -6.09 -3.71 -12.30
C PHE A 432 -7.19 -3.05 -13.13
N PHE A 433 -8.45 -3.37 -12.85
CA PHE A 433 -9.59 -2.84 -13.59
C PHE A 433 -9.81 -1.34 -13.38
N THR A 434 -9.52 -0.81 -12.18
CA THR A 434 -9.57 0.64 -11.94
C THR A 434 -8.60 1.41 -12.86
N TRP A 435 -7.40 0.87 -13.12
CA TRP A 435 -6.40 1.57 -13.93
C TRP A 435 -6.64 1.43 -15.43
N ILE A 436 -6.91 0.23 -15.94
CA ILE A 436 -7.08 0.02 -17.39
C ILE A 436 -8.27 0.79 -17.96
N GLN A 437 -9.28 1.11 -17.14
CA GLN A 437 -10.46 1.88 -17.54
C GLN A 437 -10.20 3.39 -17.64
N ARG A 438 -9.03 3.88 -17.22
CA ARG A 438 -8.66 5.31 -17.33
C ARG A 438 -8.45 5.68 -18.80
N THR A 439 -9.16 6.70 -19.26
CA THR A 439 -9.05 7.23 -20.63
C THR A 439 -8.07 8.40 -20.73
N ASP A 440 -7.70 9.02 -19.61
CA ASP A 440 -6.73 10.11 -19.50
C ASP A 440 -5.27 9.62 -19.38
N LYS A 441 -5.06 8.30 -19.34
CA LYS A 441 -3.75 7.67 -19.09
C LYS A 441 -3.48 6.55 -20.06
N ARG A 442 -2.21 6.37 -20.42
CA ARG A 442 -1.73 5.21 -21.18
C ARG A 442 -1.29 4.15 -20.18
N VAL A 443 -2.00 3.02 -20.13
CA VAL A 443 -1.76 1.98 -19.13
C VAL A 443 -1.35 0.70 -19.82
N TYR A 444 -0.07 0.34 -19.67
CA TYR A 444 0.45 -0.99 -19.92
C TYR A 444 0.29 -1.85 -18.67
N PHE A 445 -0.01 -3.12 -18.85
CA PHE A 445 -0.03 -4.08 -17.76
C PHE A 445 0.58 -5.42 -18.18
N GLU A 446 1.08 -6.14 -17.18
CA GLU A 446 1.59 -7.49 -17.35
C GLU A 446 1.42 -8.30 -16.07
N PHE A 447 0.87 -9.50 -16.21
CA PHE A 447 0.81 -10.54 -15.19
C PHE A 447 1.97 -11.50 -15.40
N LEU A 448 2.70 -11.79 -14.33
CA LEU A 448 3.95 -12.55 -14.33
C LEU A 448 3.80 -13.78 -13.44
N ASP A 449 4.05 -14.96 -13.99
CA ASP A 449 4.18 -16.20 -13.24
C ASP A 449 5.62 -16.31 -12.73
N ASN A 450 5.76 -16.22 -11.41
CA ASN A 450 7.02 -16.35 -10.71
C ASN A 450 7.10 -17.66 -9.89
N SER A 451 6.46 -18.73 -10.36
CA SER A 451 6.68 -20.11 -9.92
C SER A 451 8.02 -20.72 -10.38
N VAL A 452 8.83 -19.93 -11.09
CA VAL A 452 10.16 -20.33 -11.58
C VAL A 452 11.21 -20.41 -10.47
N ARG A 453 12.36 -21.03 -10.78
CA ARG A 453 13.51 -21.11 -9.87
C ARG A 453 14.11 -19.72 -9.60
N LEU A 454 14.73 -19.55 -8.44
CA LEU A 454 15.45 -18.32 -8.11
C LEU A 454 16.52 -18.02 -9.17
N GLY A 455 16.54 -16.78 -9.65
CA GLY A 455 17.45 -16.33 -10.72
C GLY A 455 16.92 -16.53 -12.14
N GLU A 456 15.86 -17.33 -12.33
CA GLU A 456 15.20 -17.42 -13.63
C GLU A 456 14.25 -16.23 -13.87
N ARG A 457 14.12 -15.87 -15.15
CA ARG A 457 13.15 -14.87 -15.59
C ARG A 457 11.72 -15.42 -15.45
N PRO A 458 10.77 -14.66 -14.88
CA PRO A 458 9.37 -15.09 -14.78
C PRO A 458 8.75 -15.29 -16.16
N ARG A 459 7.66 -16.05 -16.25
CA ARG A 459 6.88 -16.23 -17.49
C ARG A 459 5.77 -15.18 -17.57
N THR A 460 5.44 -14.70 -18.77
CA THR A 460 4.32 -13.77 -18.94
C THR A 460 3.01 -14.53 -18.99
N ILE A 461 2.09 -14.27 -18.05
CA ILE A 461 0.74 -14.87 -18.02
C ILE A 461 -0.18 -14.15 -19.00
N ALA A 462 -0.17 -12.83 -18.94
CA ALA A 462 -0.99 -11.96 -19.75
C ALA A 462 -0.38 -10.56 -19.81
N PHE A 463 -0.59 -9.84 -20.90
CA PHE A 463 -0.12 -8.48 -21.05
C PHE A 463 -0.99 -7.68 -22.02
N GLY A 464 -0.91 -6.36 -21.96
CA GLY A 464 -1.68 -5.52 -22.85
C GLY A 464 -1.61 -4.04 -22.55
N TRP A 465 -2.45 -3.31 -23.28
CA TRP A 465 -2.67 -1.87 -23.13
C TRP A 465 -4.16 -1.63 -22.98
N ASN A 466 -4.58 -0.68 -22.14
CA ASN A 466 -5.96 -0.17 -21.95
C ASN A 466 -7.14 -1.06 -22.44
N ASP A 467 -7.33 -1.20 -23.77
CA ASP A 467 -8.45 -1.90 -24.42
C ASP A 467 -8.14 -3.29 -25.01
N THR A 468 -6.86 -3.69 -25.03
CA THR A 468 -6.36 -4.94 -25.62
C THR A 468 -5.68 -5.81 -24.56
N LEU A 469 -6.13 -7.06 -24.45
CA LEU A 469 -5.58 -8.08 -23.56
C LEU A 469 -5.05 -9.27 -24.37
N ASN A 470 -3.82 -9.69 -24.10
CA ASN A 470 -3.25 -10.93 -24.61
C ASN A 470 -3.05 -11.89 -23.44
N VAL A 471 -3.62 -13.09 -23.51
CA VAL A 471 -3.51 -14.13 -22.49
C VAL A 471 -2.69 -15.28 -23.06
N LEU A 472 -1.62 -15.63 -22.36
CA LEU A 472 -0.69 -16.71 -22.71
C LEU A 472 -0.82 -17.94 -21.80
N ASP A 473 -1.20 -17.72 -20.53
CA ASP A 473 -1.40 -18.79 -19.54
C ASP A 473 -2.76 -18.65 -18.84
N VAL A 474 -3.76 -19.39 -19.35
CA VAL A 474 -5.12 -19.40 -18.79
C VAL A 474 -5.12 -19.96 -17.36
N LYS A 475 -4.31 -21.00 -17.08
CA LYS A 475 -4.25 -21.62 -15.76
C LYS A 475 -3.78 -20.61 -14.70
N CYS A 476 -2.69 -19.89 -14.99
CA CYS A 476 -2.18 -18.89 -14.05
C CYS A 476 -3.14 -17.70 -13.87
N ALA A 477 -3.97 -17.39 -14.86
CA ALA A 477 -5.05 -16.42 -14.69
C ALA A 477 -6.13 -16.92 -13.69
N LEU A 478 -6.46 -18.22 -13.68
CA LEU A 478 -7.33 -18.83 -12.66
C LEU A 478 -6.67 -18.82 -11.27
N ASP A 479 -5.34 -18.95 -11.21
CA ASP A 479 -4.60 -18.98 -9.94
C ASP A 479 -4.72 -17.67 -9.14
N VAL A 480 -4.97 -16.54 -9.81
CA VAL A 480 -5.31 -15.27 -9.15
C VAL A 480 -6.51 -15.42 -8.20
N GLU A 481 -7.51 -16.24 -8.58
CA GLU A 481 -8.66 -16.54 -7.73
C GLU A 481 -8.44 -17.72 -6.79
N ARG A 482 -7.59 -18.68 -7.15
CA ARG A 482 -7.28 -19.80 -6.25
C ARG A 482 -6.51 -19.33 -5.02
N TYR A 483 -5.52 -18.45 -5.21
CA TYR A 483 -4.61 -18.07 -4.13
C TYR A 483 -5.21 -17.12 -3.10
N ARG A 484 -6.41 -16.56 -3.35
CA ARG A 484 -7.20 -15.85 -2.32
C ARG A 484 -8.01 -16.79 -1.42
N ARG A 485 -8.04 -18.10 -1.69
CA ARG A 485 -8.79 -19.10 -0.90
C ARG A 485 -7.92 -19.81 0.15
N VAL A 486 -6.69 -19.37 0.33
CA VAL A 486 -5.73 -19.94 1.27
C VAL A 486 -6.22 -19.81 2.71
N ASP A 487 -6.09 -20.88 3.50
CA ASP A 487 -6.19 -20.81 4.96
C ASP A 487 -4.94 -20.15 5.55
N VAL A 488 -5.12 -18.98 6.16
CA VAL A 488 -4.03 -18.21 6.78
C VAL A 488 -3.46 -18.88 8.02
N ASN A 489 -4.15 -19.85 8.60
CA ASN A 489 -3.69 -20.60 9.77
C ASN A 489 -2.91 -21.86 9.39
N ALA A 490 -2.65 -22.10 8.10
CA ALA A 490 -1.92 -23.27 7.63
C ALA A 490 -0.50 -23.31 8.22
N THR A 491 -0.15 -24.47 8.79
CA THR A 491 1.17 -24.74 9.39
C THR A 491 2.06 -25.62 8.52
N ALA A 492 1.57 -26.01 7.33
CA ALA A 492 2.28 -26.80 6.33
C ALA A 492 1.66 -26.57 4.94
N PRO A 493 2.39 -26.82 3.83
CA PRO A 493 1.89 -26.63 2.47
C PRO A 493 0.58 -27.40 2.19
N GLU A 494 0.43 -28.60 2.74
CA GLU A 494 -0.70 -29.50 2.50
C GLU A 494 -1.99 -28.97 3.15
N LEU A 495 -1.87 -28.07 4.14
CA LEU A 495 -2.97 -27.48 4.89
C LEU A 495 -3.43 -26.14 4.32
N LEU A 496 -2.85 -25.66 3.22
CA LEU A 496 -3.21 -24.37 2.61
C LEU A 496 -4.66 -24.31 2.15
N TYR A 497 -5.27 -25.45 1.81
CA TYR A 497 -6.64 -25.55 1.34
C TYR A 497 -7.34 -26.70 2.05
N SER A 498 -8.30 -26.37 2.92
CA SER A 498 -9.08 -27.35 3.68
C SER A 498 -10.02 -28.18 2.81
N ASP A 499 -10.51 -27.62 1.70
CA ASP A 499 -11.29 -28.30 0.67
C ASP A 499 -10.63 -28.09 -0.69
N GLN A 500 -10.07 -29.16 -1.27
CA GLN A 500 -9.40 -29.11 -2.57
C GLN A 500 -10.36 -28.82 -3.73
N SER A 501 -11.67 -29.09 -3.57
CA SER A 501 -12.67 -28.85 -4.63
C SER A 501 -12.83 -27.36 -4.96
N VAL A 502 -12.47 -26.47 -4.04
CA VAL A 502 -12.50 -25.01 -4.27
C VAL A 502 -11.48 -24.58 -5.32
N LEU A 503 -10.47 -25.41 -5.60
CA LEU A 503 -9.44 -25.17 -6.62
C LEU A 503 -9.86 -25.65 -8.01
N ALA A 504 -10.99 -26.34 -8.12
CA ALA A 504 -11.51 -26.79 -9.41
C ALA A 504 -11.58 -25.61 -10.40
N PRO A 505 -11.18 -25.81 -11.68
CA PRO A 505 -11.07 -24.73 -12.66
C PRO A 505 -12.36 -23.89 -12.76
N GLU A 506 -13.51 -24.55 -12.79
CA GLU A 506 -14.84 -23.95 -13.01
C GLU A 506 -15.19 -22.93 -11.91
N ASN A 507 -14.67 -23.15 -10.70
CA ASN A 507 -14.90 -22.32 -9.51
C ASN A 507 -14.02 -21.05 -9.46
N ASN A 508 -13.09 -20.87 -10.40
CA ASN A 508 -12.07 -19.83 -10.36
C ASN A 508 -11.94 -19.04 -11.69
N THR A 509 -13.07 -18.89 -12.41
CA THR A 509 -13.13 -18.24 -13.73
C THR A 509 -13.60 -16.78 -13.71
N GLY A 510 -13.92 -16.22 -12.54
CA GLY A 510 -14.48 -14.88 -12.38
C GLY A 510 -13.61 -13.73 -12.90
N PHE A 511 -12.29 -13.84 -12.79
CA PHE A 511 -11.32 -12.86 -13.28
C PHE A 511 -11.32 -12.82 -14.80
N LEU A 512 -11.27 -13.98 -15.46
CA LEU A 512 -11.34 -14.09 -16.92
C LEU A 512 -12.69 -13.60 -17.47
N LYS A 513 -13.80 -13.88 -16.78
CA LYS A 513 -15.12 -13.34 -17.13
C LYS A 513 -15.12 -11.80 -17.09
N GLN A 514 -14.59 -11.21 -16.03
CA GLN A 514 -14.46 -9.74 -15.94
C GLN A 514 -13.56 -9.15 -17.03
N CYS A 515 -12.51 -9.86 -17.45
CA CYS A 515 -11.68 -9.42 -18.56
C CYS A 515 -12.50 -9.27 -19.85
N ILE A 516 -13.42 -10.19 -20.15
CA ILE A 516 -14.27 -10.11 -21.34
C ILE A 516 -15.21 -8.93 -21.31
N ASP A 517 -15.79 -8.66 -20.15
CA ASP A 517 -16.73 -7.54 -20.02
C ASP A 517 -16.03 -6.18 -20.18
N LYS A 518 -14.73 -6.11 -19.90
CA LYS A 518 -13.97 -4.86 -19.79
C LYS A 518 -13.02 -4.58 -20.95
N PHE A 519 -12.52 -5.61 -21.63
CA PHE A 519 -11.61 -5.46 -22.76
C PHE A 519 -12.35 -5.50 -24.09
N ARG A 520 -11.94 -4.62 -25.00
CA ARG A 520 -12.48 -4.61 -26.36
C ARG A 520 -11.91 -5.76 -27.18
N GLU A 521 -10.61 -5.99 -27.09
CA GLU A 521 -9.93 -7.05 -27.85
C GLU A 521 -9.21 -8.00 -26.89
N ILE A 522 -9.46 -9.30 -27.04
CA ILE A 522 -8.77 -10.34 -26.30
C ILE A 522 -8.21 -11.37 -27.26
N ASN A 523 -6.92 -11.62 -27.18
CA ASN A 523 -6.26 -12.71 -27.88
C ASN A 523 -5.80 -13.75 -26.85
N ILE A 524 -6.11 -15.02 -27.10
CA ILE A 524 -5.58 -16.12 -26.32
C ILE A 524 -4.61 -16.90 -27.20
N ALA A 525 -3.37 -17.06 -26.73
CA ALA A 525 -2.27 -17.59 -27.50
C ALA A 525 -1.48 -18.63 -26.70
N ASP A 526 -0.82 -19.52 -27.43
CA ASP A 526 0.14 -20.48 -26.87
C ASP A 526 1.37 -19.76 -26.31
N GLN A 527 1.82 -20.18 -25.11
CA GLN A 527 2.93 -19.53 -24.40
C GLN A 527 4.25 -19.58 -25.17
N ASP A 528 4.57 -20.73 -25.75
CA ASP A 528 5.92 -21.01 -26.28
C ASP A 528 6.08 -20.54 -27.73
N SER A 529 4.99 -20.49 -28.49
CA SER A 529 4.99 -20.07 -29.90
C SER A 529 4.36 -18.69 -30.14
N GLY A 530 3.54 -18.20 -29.20
CA GLY A 530 2.72 -17.02 -29.41
C GLY A 530 1.64 -17.20 -30.48
N ARG A 531 1.36 -18.44 -30.94
CA ARG A 531 0.30 -18.75 -31.91
C ARG A 531 -1.05 -18.52 -31.23
N ILE A 532 -1.83 -17.59 -31.77
CA ILE A 532 -3.15 -17.23 -31.26
C ILE A 532 -4.13 -18.33 -31.66
N TYR A 533 -4.83 -18.88 -30.68
CA TYR A 533 -5.83 -19.90 -30.91
C TYR A 533 -7.27 -19.41 -30.75
N LEU A 534 -7.47 -18.28 -30.09
CA LEU A 534 -8.79 -17.65 -29.97
C LEU A 534 -8.66 -16.12 -30.00
N ARG A 535 -9.47 -15.48 -30.84
CA ARG A 535 -9.64 -14.02 -30.84
C ARG A 535 -11.07 -13.65 -30.50
N ILE A 536 -11.23 -12.76 -29.53
CA ILE A 536 -12.51 -12.23 -29.05
C ILE A 536 -12.50 -10.72 -29.25
N VAL A 537 -13.58 -10.18 -29.83
CA VAL A 537 -13.78 -8.74 -29.99
C VAL A 537 -15.14 -8.38 -29.43
N SER A 538 -15.18 -7.41 -28.51
CA SER A 538 -16.38 -6.93 -27.84
C SER A 538 -17.24 -8.06 -27.27
N GLY A 539 -16.58 -8.97 -26.55
CA GLY A 539 -17.21 -10.12 -25.90
C GLY A 539 -17.64 -11.27 -26.82
N LYS A 540 -17.37 -11.18 -28.13
CA LYS A 540 -17.75 -12.22 -29.09
C LYS A 540 -16.51 -12.88 -29.71
N PRO A 541 -16.41 -14.22 -29.74
CA PRO A 541 -15.36 -14.88 -30.48
C PRO A 541 -15.53 -14.56 -31.98
N VAL A 542 -14.47 -14.04 -32.59
CA VAL A 542 -14.46 -13.67 -34.02
C VAL A 542 -13.97 -14.84 -34.87
N TRP A 543 -12.91 -15.52 -34.40
CA TRP A 543 -12.38 -16.72 -35.02
C TRP A 543 -11.62 -17.57 -33.98
N ALA A 544 -11.46 -18.86 -34.28
CA ALA A 544 -10.63 -19.78 -33.51
C ALA A 544 -9.77 -20.65 -34.44
N ASP A 545 -8.48 -20.81 -34.11
CA ASP A 545 -7.62 -21.80 -34.76
C ASP A 545 -7.91 -23.16 -34.10
N ARG A 546 -8.60 -24.05 -34.83
CA ARG A 546 -9.13 -25.32 -34.27
C ARG A 546 -8.04 -26.23 -33.74
N GLU A 547 -6.98 -26.40 -34.53
CA GLU A 547 -5.88 -27.30 -34.17
C GLU A 547 -5.19 -26.82 -32.90
N ALA A 548 -4.92 -25.51 -32.81
CA ALA A 548 -4.28 -24.93 -31.65
C ALA A 548 -5.23 -24.89 -30.43
N LEU A 549 -6.53 -24.61 -30.64
CA LEU A 549 -7.54 -24.58 -29.57
C LEU A 549 -7.78 -25.98 -28.99
N GLU A 550 -7.88 -27.02 -29.82
CA GLU A 550 -8.05 -28.40 -29.35
C GLU A 550 -6.84 -28.87 -28.54
N ARG A 551 -5.62 -28.54 -29.00
CA ARG A 551 -4.38 -28.80 -28.27
C ARG A 551 -4.38 -28.09 -26.91
N ALA A 552 -4.70 -26.79 -26.89
CA ALA A 552 -4.75 -25.99 -25.67
C ALA A 552 -5.84 -26.51 -24.70
N ALA A 553 -7.01 -26.85 -25.21
CA ALA A 553 -8.16 -27.35 -24.44
C ALA A 553 -7.99 -28.80 -23.93
N SER A 554 -6.91 -29.49 -24.29
CA SER A 554 -6.54 -30.75 -23.63
C SER A 554 -6.16 -30.54 -22.16
N ASN A 555 -5.72 -29.33 -21.80
CA ASN A 555 -5.53 -28.90 -20.42
C ASN A 555 -6.90 -28.50 -19.82
N PRO A 556 -7.35 -29.13 -18.70
CA PRO A 556 -8.64 -28.84 -18.08
C PRO A 556 -8.82 -27.39 -17.64
N ASP A 557 -7.77 -26.76 -17.11
CA ASP A 557 -7.80 -25.34 -16.70
C ASP A 557 -8.04 -24.43 -17.90
N THR A 558 -7.31 -24.69 -18.98
CA THR A 558 -7.46 -23.90 -20.21
C THR A 558 -8.85 -24.08 -20.81
N ARG A 559 -9.35 -25.32 -20.85
CA ARG A 559 -10.70 -25.62 -21.34
C ARG A 559 -11.78 -24.90 -20.53
N ALA A 560 -11.72 -24.98 -19.20
CA ALA A 560 -12.68 -24.33 -18.33
C ALA A 560 -12.63 -22.80 -18.45
N GLY A 561 -11.43 -22.22 -18.50
CA GLY A 561 -11.23 -20.79 -18.73
C GLY A 561 -11.82 -20.35 -20.06
N VAL A 562 -11.48 -21.02 -21.17
CA VAL A 562 -12.02 -20.69 -22.50
C VAL A 562 -13.54 -20.87 -22.56
N LEU A 563 -14.09 -21.92 -21.97
CA LEU A 563 -15.55 -22.12 -21.90
C LEU A 563 -16.25 -21.03 -21.10
N ALA A 564 -15.67 -20.61 -19.97
CA ALA A 564 -16.20 -19.50 -19.18
C ALA A 564 -16.12 -18.17 -19.93
N MET A 565 -15.10 -18.04 -20.78
CA MET A 565 -14.83 -16.83 -21.53
C MET A 565 -15.71 -16.68 -22.78
N ALA A 566 -15.71 -17.69 -23.64
CA ALA A 566 -16.41 -17.69 -24.90
C ALA A 566 -16.83 -19.14 -25.23
N PRO A 567 -17.99 -19.62 -24.73
CA PRO A 567 -18.46 -20.97 -25.02
C PRO A 567 -18.51 -21.28 -26.52
N ALA A 568 -18.92 -20.28 -27.33
CA ALA A 568 -19.01 -20.37 -28.78
C ALA A 568 -17.66 -20.54 -29.49
N ALA A 569 -16.52 -20.43 -28.79
CA ALA A 569 -15.20 -20.76 -29.34
C ALA A 569 -15.13 -22.21 -29.84
N PHE A 570 -15.88 -23.12 -29.22
CA PHE A 570 -15.93 -24.54 -29.58
C PHE A 570 -17.00 -24.88 -30.63
N ASP A 571 -17.84 -23.92 -31.04
CA ASP A 571 -18.85 -24.15 -32.07
C ASP A 571 -18.19 -24.32 -33.42
N ARG A 572 -18.41 -25.44 -34.12
CA ARG A 572 -17.79 -25.74 -35.42
C ARG A 572 -18.07 -24.68 -36.51
N ALA A 573 -19.13 -23.89 -36.36
CA ALA A 573 -19.50 -22.82 -37.29
C ALA A 573 -18.64 -21.55 -37.15
N LEU A 574 -17.91 -21.39 -36.04
CA LEU A 574 -17.02 -20.25 -35.86
C LEU A 574 -15.90 -20.27 -36.91
N ALA A 575 -15.65 -19.11 -37.52
CA ALA A 575 -14.63 -18.93 -38.55
C ALA A 575 -13.24 -19.37 -38.06
N ALA A 576 -12.45 -19.95 -38.97
CA ALA A 576 -11.03 -20.21 -38.77
C ALA A 576 -10.21 -19.09 -39.43
N PRO A 577 -9.00 -18.79 -38.93
CA PRO A 577 -8.11 -17.85 -39.60
C PRO A 577 -7.55 -18.48 -40.89
N ASP A 578 -7.29 -17.66 -41.92
CA ASP A 578 -6.76 -18.13 -43.21
C ASP A 578 -5.36 -18.77 -43.10
N ARG A 579 -4.60 -18.36 -42.09
CA ARG A 579 -3.28 -18.90 -41.72
C ARG A 579 -3.07 -18.79 -40.21
N PRO A 580 -2.13 -19.54 -39.61
CA PRO A 580 -1.72 -19.34 -38.23
C PRO A 580 -1.34 -17.88 -37.98
N MET A 581 -1.94 -17.28 -36.95
CA MET A 581 -1.69 -15.89 -36.55
C MET A 581 -0.86 -15.89 -35.27
N HIS A 582 0.24 -15.14 -35.25
CA HIS A 582 1.06 -14.98 -34.05
C HIS A 582 0.86 -13.61 -33.40
N LEU A 583 1.03 -13.53 -32.08
CA LEU A 583 1.01 -12.26 -31.36
C LEU A 583 1.98 -11.25 -31.98
N SER A 584 3.19 -11.66 -32.36
CA SER A 584 4.20 -10.79 -33.01
C SER A 584 3.73 -10.14 -34.32
N GLU A 585 2.68 -10.65 -34.96
CA GLU A 585 2.10 -10.09 -36.18
C GLU A 585 1.01 -9.04 -35.89
N ILE A 586 0.47 -9.00 -34.68
CA ILE A 586 -0.50 -7.98 -34.27
C ILE A 586 0.24 -6.67 -34.01
N ALA A 587 -0.12 -5.62 -34.75
CA ALA A 587 0.36 -4.25 -34.55
C ALA A 587 0.08 -3.85 -33.09
N GLY A 588 1.14 -3.73 -32.28
CA GLY A 588 1.07 -3.50 -30.83
C GLY A 588 1.87 -4.53 -30.01
N ALA A 589 1.91 -5.80 -30.43
CA ALA A 589 2.69 -6.82 -29.72
C ALA A 589 4.21 -6.68 -29.94
N LYS A 590 4.64 -6.24 -31.14
CA LYS A 590 6.05 -5.84 -31.37
C LYS A 590 6.50 -4.63 -30.54
N GLN A 591 5.56 -3.86 -30.00
CA GLN A 591 5.84 -2.76 -29.06
C GLN A 591 5.68 -3.18 -27.59
N ALA A 592 5.01 -4.30 -27.30
CA ALA A 592 4.86 -4.84 -25.96
C ALA A 592 6.11 -5.66 -25.58
N ARG A 593 7.15 -4.96 -25.11
CA ARG A 593 8.32 -5.60 -24.48
C ARG A 593 7.91 -6.09 -23.10
N THR A 594 7.61 -7.38 -23.00
CA THR A 594 7.23 -8.01 -21.73
C THR A 594 8.45 -8.15 -20.82
N LEU A 595 8.25 -7.97 -19.51
CA LEU A 595 9.27 -8.31 -18.53
C LEU A 595 9.43 -9.83 -18.43
N GLY A 596 8.36 -10.60 -18.56
CA GLY A 596 8.42 -12.06 -18.56
C GLY A 596 8.82 -12.66 -19.91
N ARG A 597 9.18 -13.94 -19.88
CA ARG A 597 9.48 -14.75 -21.06
C ARG A 597 8.21 -15.37 -21.66
N TRP A 598 8.16 -15.40 -22.98
CA TRP A 598 7.20 -16.15 -23.82
C TRP A 598 7.71 -16.14 -25.26
N GLY A 599 7.22 -17.06 -26.09
CA GLY A 599 7.73 -17.23 -27.45
C GLY A 599 9.16 -17.77 -27.49
N THR A 600 9.81 -17.64 -28.66
CA THR A 600 11.26 -17.87 -28.85
C THR A 600 12.13 -16.72 -28.33
N SER A 601 11.51 -15.67 -27.81
CA SER A 601 12.16 -14.54 -27.14
C SER A 601 12.61 -14.94 -25.73
N GLY A 602 13.72 -15.67 -25.67
CA GLY A 602 14.58 -15.82 -24.49
C GLY A 602 15.59 -14.69 -24.43
#